data_AF-A0A2U8WRW8-F1
#
_entry.id   AF-A0A2U8WRW8-F1
#
_cell.length_a   1.000
_cell.length_b   1.000
_cell.length_c   1.000
_cell.angle_alpha   90.00
_cell.angle_beta   90.00
_cell.angle_gamma   90.00
#
_symmetry.space_group_name_H-M   'P 1'
#
loop_
_entity.id
_entity.type
_entity.pdbx_description
1 polymer ?
#
loop_
_entity_poly.entity_id
_entity_poly.type
_entity_poly.pdbx_seq_one_letter_code
_entity_poly.pdbx_strand_id
1 'polypeptide(L)'
;MLIRNDTPFAALGFGDLHRDGTGMAVVAVRGRYDLTAGGELRLAGTQAIVLNDVYAGDPHRTPLVQVGDLIPYKPGADVTVLGHAHAPGGRAARSWTAALTVGETRAALRVHGPRSWQPALRFLTPTWKLGPAEPATRVPLDYRLAAGGRVVGDPQGAESPDNPIGPGQLHRNWSPVGRVLPAAQIEAPDAALGDPFAVPRPAGFGPVPPFWSWREGHCGTRDEAWLRERCPQMPADFDYRFFQTAPPALIRPHLHDDETVRLDGLVPGGALAFRLPGVVPVAHHAWFDGRAVSARLSLDGLHLDLRAEAAPWRVDLT
;
A
#
# COMPACT_ATOMS: atom_id res chain seq x y z
N MET A 1 -0.14 -25.10 -15.34
CA MET A 1 -1.58 -24.98 -15.01
C MET A 1 -1.86 -25.81 -13.77
N LEU A 2 -2.56 -25.26 -12.78
CA LEU A 2 -2.89 -25.99 -11.55
C LEU A 2 -3.91 -27.08 -11.87
N ILE A 3 -3.58 -28.34 -11.57
CA ILE A 3 -4.40 -29.50 -11.94
C ILE A 3 -5.35 -29.90 -10.79
N ARG A 4 -4.97 -29.60 -9.54
CA ARG A 4 -5.71 -29.97 -8.35
C ARG A 4 -5.47 -28.95 -7.23
N ASN A 5 -6.53 -28.57 -6.52
CA ASN A 5 -6.48 -27.74 -5.32
C ASN A 5 -7.27 -28.44 -4.22
N ASP A 6 -6.57 -28.99 -3.22
CA ASP A 6 -7.18 -29.67 -2.07
C ASP A 6 -7.38 -28.73 -0.86
N THR A 7 -7.08 -27.44 -1.03
CA THR A 7 -7.27 -26.42 0.02
C THR A 7 -8.63 -25.75 -0.16
N PRO A 8 -9.19 -25.14 0.90
CA PRO A 8 -10.40 -24.33 0.75
C PRO A 8 -10.11 -22.96 0.13
N PHE A 9 -8.85 -22.63 -0.20
CA PHE A 9 -8.44 -21.33 -0.74
C PHE A 9 -8.60 -21.24 -2.25
N ALA A 10 -8.61 -20.01 -2.78
CA ALA A 10 -8.47 -19.82 -4.20
C ALA A 10 -7.00 -20.01 -4.60
N ALA A 11 -6.76 -20.71 -5.71
CA ALA A 11 -5.41 -20.95 -6.18
C ALA A 11 -5.35 -20.97 -7.71
N LEU A 12 -4.24 -20.47 -8.28
CA LEU A 12 -3.98 -20.50 -9.72
C LEU A 12 -2.51 -20.76 -9.98
N GLY A 13 -2.22 -21.71 -10.87
CA GLY A 13 -0.86 -22.04 -11.29
C GLY A 13 -0.58 -21.50 -12.69
N PHE A 14 0.47 -20.69 -12.83
CA PHE A 14 0.90 -20.08 -14.09
C PHE A 14 2.42 -20.20 -14.28
N GLY A 15 2.89 -19.95 -15.50
CA GLY A 15 4.31 -19.91 -15.81
C GLY A 15 4.77 -18.47 -16.02
N ASP A 16 6.00 -18.17 -15.65
CA ASP A 16 6.66 -16.91 -16.00
C ASP A 16 8.16 -17.17 -16.23
N LEU A 17 8.92 -16.13 -16.60
CA LEU A 17 10.36 -16.19 -16.80
C LEU A 17 11.08 -15.49 -15.65
N HIS A 18 12.09 -16.17 -15.11
CA HIS A 18 13.06 -15.54 -14.25
C HIS A 18 13.90 -14.52 -15.05
N ARG A 19 14.54 -13.56 -14.37
CA ARG A 19 15.36 -12.52 -15.02
C ARG A 19 16.51 -13.05 -15.90
N ASP A 20 16.94 -14.28 -15.67
CA ASP A 20 17.96 -14.99 -16.48
C ASP A 20 17.37 -15.83 -17.63
N GLY A 21 16.04 -15.78 -17.83
CA GLY A 21 15.33 -16.52 -18.87
C GLY A 21 14.89 -17.93 -18.44
N THR A 22 15.23 -18.38 -17.24
CA THR A 22 14.79 -19.69 -16.74
C THR A 22 13.28 -19.68 -16.47
N GLY A 23 12.57 -20.71 -16.93
CA GLY A 23 11.13 -20.83 -16.66
C GLY A 23 10.83 -21.05 -15.18
N MET A 24 9.84 -20.31 -14.67
CA MET A 24 9.30 -20.42 -13.31
C MET A 24 7.93 -21.07 -13.35
N ALA A 25 7.70 -22.04 -12.46
CA ALA A 25 6.36 -22.54 -12.17
C ALA A 25 5.86 -21.83 -10.92
N VAL A 26 4.82 -21.01 -11.06
CA VAL A 26 4.30 -20.15 -10.00
C VAL A 26 2.93 -20.64 -9.59
N VAL A 27 2.66 -20.65 -8.28
CA VAL A 27 1.34 -20.91 -7.71
C VAL A 27 0.96 -19.71 -6.85
N ALA A 28 -0.07 -18.98 -7.28
CA ALA A 28 -0.71 -17.96 -6.47
C ALA A 28 -1.81 -18.62 -5.63
N VAL A 29 -1.88 -18.27 -4.34
CA VAL A 29 -2.94 -18.72 -3.42
C VAL A 29 -3.50 -17.49 -2.73
N ARG A 30 -4.81 -17.47 -2.48
CA ARG A 30 -5.46 -16.42 -1.71
C ARG A 30 -6.47 -17.01 -0.74
N GLY A 31 -6.29 -16.69 0.54
CA GLY A 31 -7.22 -16.99 1.61
C GLY A 31 -7.90 -15.73 2.12
N ARG A 32 -9.21 -15.62 1.90
CA ARG A 32 -10.06 -14.55 2.41
C ARG A 32 -10.71 -14.95 3.73
N TYR A 33 -10.66 -14.05 4.69
CA TYR A 33 -11.23 -14.19 6.02
C TYR A 33 -12.09 -12.98 6.38
N ASP A 34 -13.16 -13.25 7.11
CA ASP A 34 -13.98 -12.26 7.82
C ASP A 34 -13.39 -12.06 9.23
N LEU A 35 -12.94 -10.84 9.51
CA LEU A 35 -12.45 -10.41 10.82
C LEU A 35 -13.61 -9.87 11.65
N THR A 36 -13.96 -10.57 12.72
CA THR A 36 -15.04 -10.15 13.62
C THR A 36 -14.60 -8.99 14.53
N ALA A 37 -15.57 -8.30 15.13
CA ALA A 37 -15.31 -7.27 16.13
C ALA A 37 -14.58 -7.80 17.38
N GLY A 38 -14.64 -9.12 17.62
CA GLY A 38 -13.94 -9.80 18.72
C GLY A 38 -12.51 -10.23 18.40
N GLY A 39 -12.00 -9.96 17.19
CA GLY A 39 -10.63 -10.34 16.81
C GLY A 39 -10.49 -11.78 16.33
N GLU A 40 -11.59 -12.40 15.89
CA GLU A 40 -11.59 -13.74 15.32
C GLU A 40 -11.55 -13.67 13.79
N LEU A 41 -10.67 -14.45 13.15
CA LEU A 41 -10.69 -14.68 11.70
C LEU A 41 -11.53 -15.91 11.37
N ARG A 42 -12.54 -15.72 10.52
CA ARG A 42 -13.37 -16.81 9.98
C ARG A 42 -13.14 -16.93 8.49
N LEU A 43 -12.85 -18.12 7.99
CA LEU A 43 -12.67 -18.33 6.56
C LEU A 43 -13.95 -17.92 5.81
N ALA A 44 -13.84 -17.02 4.85
CA ALA A 44 -14.98 -16.55 4.08
C ALA A 44 -15.51 -17.67 3.17
N GLY A 45 -16.83 -17.74 3.00
CA GLY A 45 -17.47 -18.75 2.15
C GLY A 45 -17.13 -18.63 0.66
N THR A 46 -16.66 -17.46 0.21
CA THR A 46 -16.25 -17.20 -1.17
C THR A 46 -14.76 -16.85 -1.24
N GLN A 47 -14.03 -17.61 -2.04
CA GLN A 47 -12.61 -17.43 -2.31
C GLN A 47 -12.40 -17.14 -3.79
N ALA A 48 -11.56 -16.17 -4.12
CA ALA A 48 -11.28 -15.82 -5.52
C ALA A 48 -9.88 -15.24 -5.66
N ILE A 49 -9.19 -15.64 -6.74
CA ILE A 49 -7.95 -14.99 -7.20
C ILE A 49 -8.29 -13.63 -7.81
N VAL A 50 -7.46 -12.64 -7.54
CA VAL A 50 -7.49 -11.31 -8.15
C VAL A 50 -6.59 -11.32 -9.38
N LEU A 51 -7.20 -11.21 -10.56
CA LEU A 51 -6.43 -11.29 -11.81
C LEU A 51 -5.68 -10.00 -12.16
N ASN A 52 -6.24 -8.84 -11.77
CA ASN A 52 -5.71 -7.53 -12.13
C ASN A 52 -5.82 -6.56 -10.96
N ASP A 53 -4.95 -5.56 -10.96
CA ASP A 53 -5.04 -4.39 -10.09
C ASP A 53 -6.39 -3.68 -10.28
N VAL A 54 -6.98 -3.25 -9.16
CA VAL A 54 -8.25 -2.49 -9.13
C VAL A 54 -8.01 -1.15 -8.47
N TYR A 55 -8.33 -0.07 -9.19
CA TYR A 55 -8.29 1.29 -8.69
C TYR A 55 -9.69 1.75 -8.27
N ALA A 56 -9.79 2.72 -7.37
CA ALA A 56 -11.08 3.27 -6.96
C ALA A 56 -11.82 4.01 -8.11
N GLY A 57 -11.08 4.40 -9.15
CA GLY A 57 -11.57 5.04 -10.37
C GLY A 57 -10.44 5.15 -11.39
N ASP A 58 -10.19 6.35 -11.91
CA ASP A 58 -9.07 6.63 -12.82
C ASP A 58 -7.72 6.31 -12.12
N PRO A 59 -6.88 5.40 -12.67
CA PRO A 59 -5.60 5.02 -12.09
C PRO A 59 -4.64 6.19 -11.83
N HIS A 60 -4.71 7.25 -12.65
CA HIS A 60 -3.83 8.42 -12.50
C HIS A 60 -4.36 9.44 -11.48
N ARG A 61 -5.57 9.25 -10.95
CA ARG A 61 -6.24 10.24 -10.08
C ARG A 61 -6.82 9.65 -8.79
N THR A 62 -6.82 8.33 -8.67
CA THR A 62 -7.44 7.61 -7.56
C THR A 62 -6.53 6.49 -7.06
N PRO A 63 -6.64 6.11 -5.78
CA PRO A 63 -5.76 5.09 -5.20
C PRO A 63 -6.01 3.70 -5.78
N LEU A 64 -4.95 2.89 -5.81
CA LEU A 64 -5.02 1.44 -5.94
C LEU A 64 -5.71 0.86 -4.69
N VAL A 65 -6.69 -0.02 -4.88
CA VAL A 65 -7.50 -0.60 -3.78
C VAL A 65 -7.52 -2.12 -3.80
N GLN A 66 -6.95 -2.78 -4.81
CA GLN A 66 -6.75 -4.21 -4.82
C GLN A 66 -5.59 -4.54 -5.75
N VAL A 67 -4.70 -5.42 -5.32
CA VAL A 67 -3.51 -5.84 -6.09
C VAL A 67 -3.80 -7.19 -6.76
N GLY A 68 -3.32 -7.38 -7.98
CA GLY A 68 -3.36 -8.67 -8.68
C GLY A 68 -2.47 -9.74 -8.05
N ASP A 69 -2.93 -10.98 -8.00
CA ASP A 69 -2.23 -12.12 -7.39
C ASP A 69 -1.25 -12.81 -8.35
N LEU A 70 -1.28 -12.46 -9.64
CA LEU A 70 -0.42 -13.06 -10.65
C LEU A 70 0.98 -12.43 -10.61
N ILE A 71 1.63 -12.62 -9.46
CA ILE A 71 2.95 -12.09 -9.15
C ILE A 71 3.93 -13.27 -9.11
N PRO A 72 5.03 -13.22 -9.87
CA PRO A 72 5.93 -14.36 -9.97
C PRO A 72 6.70 -14.64 -8.68
N TYR A 73 7.11 -13.57 -8.01
CA TYR A 73 7.87 -13.63 -6.76
C TYR A 73 7.89 -12.27 -6.06
N LYS A 74 7.66 -12.28 -4.74
CA LYS A 74 7.93 -11.15 -3.85
C LYS A 74 9.08 -11.48 -2.88
N PRO A 75 10.12 -10.64 -2.77
CA PRO A 75 11.22 -10.85 -1.82
C PRO A 75 10.84 -10.79 -0.34
N GLY A 76 9.64 -10.32 -0.01
CA GLY A 76 9.12 -10.24 1.35
C GLY A 76 7.60 -10.06 1.34
N ALA A 77 6.98 -9.91 2.51
CA ALA A 77 5.54 -9.73 2.61
C ALA A 77 5.10 -8.27 2.53
N ASP A 78 4.07 -8.03 1.73
CA ASP A 78 3.33 -6.77 1.67
C ASP A 78 2.23 -6.74 2.73
N VAL A 79 2.29 -5.79 3.66
CA VAL A 79 1.15 -5.52 4.55
C VAL A 79 0.44 -4.25 4.08
N THR A 80 -0.88 -4.30 3.87
CA THR A 80 -1.64 -3.11 3.41
C THR A 80 -2.93 -2.93 4.17
N VAL A 81 -3.35 -1.69 4.39
CA VAL A 81 -4.60 -1.33 5.05
C VAL A 81 -5.39 -0.34 4.19
N LEU A 82 -6.64 -0.68 3.91
CA LEU A 82 -7.66 0.24 3.40
C LEU A 82 -8.67 0.50 4.50
N GLY A 83 -8.99 1.76 4.76
CA GLY A 83 -9.92 2.10 5.84
C GLY A 83 -9.75 3.52 6.34
N HIS A 84 -9.97 3.71 7.63
CA HIS A 84 -9.90 5.02 8.27
C HIS A 84 -9.03 4.94 9.53
N ALA A 85 -8.35 6.04 9.84
CA ALA A 85 -7.83 6.29 11.18
C ALA A 85 -8.96 6.88 12.03
N HIS A 86 -9.22 6.31 13.21
CA HIS A 86 -10.28 6.73 14.13
C HIS A 86 -9.70 7.49 15.33
N ALA A 87 -10.34 8.61 15.68
CA ALA A 87 -9.91 9.42 16.81
C ALA A 87 -10.13 8.68 18.14
N PRO A 88 -9.24 8.85 19.14
CA PRO A 88 -9.32 8.15 20.41
C PRO A 88 -10.67 8.32 21.13
N GLY A 89 -11.27 7.21 21.55
CA GLY A 89 -12.56 7.20 22.24
C GLY A 89 -13.73 7.72 21.40
N GLY A 90 -13.59 7.81 20.08
CA GLY A 90 -14.62 8.34 19.18
C GLY A 90 -14.85 9.85 19.32
N ARG A 91 -14.00 10.56 20.06
CA ARG A 91 -14.12 12.00 20.30
C ARG A 91 -13.37 12.77 19.22
N ALA A 92 -14.00 13.83 18.70
CA ALA A 92 -13.37 14.67 17.68
C ALA A 92 -12.05 15.25 18.20
N ALA A 93 -10.97 15.01 17.48
CA ALA A 93 -9.62 15.49 17.79
C ALA A 93 -9.01 16.16 16.56
N ARG A 94 -8.05 17.06 16.77
CA ARG A 94 -7.37 17.73 15.64
C ARG A 94 -6.28 16.86 15.02
N SER A 95 -5.71 15.96 15.82
CA SER A 95 -4.67 15.03 15.40
C SER A 95 -4.54 13.86 16.36
N TRP A 96 -4.16 12.69 15.85
CA TRP A 96 -3.90 11.48 16.63
C TRP A 96 -2.96 10.55 15.87
N THR A 97 -2.58 9.42 16.48
CA THR A 97 -1.78 8.38 15.85
C THR A 97 -2.67 7.19 15.54
N ALA A 98 -2.53 6.63 14.34
CA ALA A 98 -3.00 5.28 14.03
C ALA A 98 -1.78 4.38 13.78
N ALA A 99 -1.87 3.10 14.14
CA ALA A 99 -0.77 2.17 13.97
C ALA A 99 -1.22 0.75 13.67
N LEU A 100 -0.34 0.05 12.96
CA LEU A 100 -0.43 -1.37 12.65
C LEU A 100 0.82 -2.03 13.21
N THR A 101 0.63 -3.09 13.99
CA THR A 101 1.72 -3.94 14.46
C THR A 101 1.51 -5.36 13.95
N VAL A 102 2.55 -5.95 13.38
CA VAL A 102 2.56 -7.34 12.91
C VAL A 102 3.77 -8.01 13.54
N GLY A 103 3.52 -9.00 14.40
CA GLY A 103 4.53 -9.56 15.29
C GLY A 103 5.12 -8.49 16.21
N GLU A 104 6.42 -8.24 16.06
CA GLU A 104 7.17 -7.22 16.81
C GLU A 104 7.29 -5.88 16.08
N THR A 105 6.92 -5.83 14.80
CA THR A 105 7.19 -4.65 13.97
C THR A 105 5.98 -3.74 13.89
N ARG A 106 6.18 -2.45 14.22
CA ARG A 106 5.14 -1.42 14.25
C ARG A 106 5.34 -0.38 13.14
N ALA A 107 4.28 -0.10 12.40
CA ALA A 107 4.17 1.05 11.50
C ALA A 107 3.10 2.01 12.01
N ALA A 108 3.35 3.31 11.95
CA ALA A 108 2.42 4.31 12.47
C ALA A 108 2.31 5.51 11.53
N LEU A 109 1.15 6.17 11.59
CA LEU A 109 0.85 7.41 10.89
C LEU A 109 0.42 8.45 11.92
N ARG A 110 0.84 9.69 11.70
CA ARG A 110 0.24 10.87 12.31
C ARG A 110 -0.86 11.34 11.36
N VAL A 111 -2.09 11.39 11.85
CA VAL A 111 -3.22 11.90 11.08
C VAL A 111 -3.74 13.20 11.68
N HIS A 112 -4.31 14.04 10.82
CA HIS A 112 -4.88 15.33 11.16
C HIS A 112 -6.27 15.43 10.54
N GLY A 113 -7.21 16.11 11.20
CA GLY A 113 -8.44 16.50 10.51
C GLY A 113 -8.16 17.49 9.37
N PRO A 114 -9.20 17.96 8.66
CA PRO A 114 -9.06 18.91 7.57
C PRO A 114 -8.17 20.10 7.95
N ARG A 115 -7.16 20.39 7.12
CA ARG A 115 -6.24 21.52 7.31
C ARG A 115 -5.76 22.07 5.98
N SER A 116 -5.28 23.30 6.01
CA SER A 116 -4.89 24.04 4.82
C SER A 116 -3.70 24.95 5.09
N TRP A 117 -2.97 25.26 4.02
CA TRP A 117 -2.03 26.35 3.94
C TRP A 117 -2.79 27.67 3.89
N GLN A 118 -2.59 28.53 4.88
CA GLN A 118 -3.21 29.84 4.97
C GLN A 118 -2.24 30.93 4.49
N PRO A 119 -2.71 31.95 3.75
CA PRO A 119 -1.89 33.09 3.39
C PRO A 119 -1.26 33.75 4.61
N ALA A 120 0.03 34.06 4.51
CA ALA A 120 0.81 34.65 5.58
C ALA A 120 1.91 35.58 5.03
N LEU A 121 2.59 36.28 5.92
CA LEU A 121 3.81 37.05 5.63
C LEU A 121 4.95 36.53 6.48
N ARG A 122 6.12 36.30 5.88
CA ARG A 122 7.37 36.02 6.59
C ARG A 122 8.38 37.09 6.17
N PHE A 123 8.80 37.93 7.12
CA PHE A 123 9.65 39.10 6.84
C PHE A 123 9.12 39.99 5.70
N LEU A 124 7.81 40.30 5.73
CA LEU A 124 7.10 41.07 4.69
C LEU A 124 7.01 40.39 3.31
N THR A 125 7.58 39.19 3.13
CA THR A 125 7.40 38.40 1.91
C THR A 125 6.13 37.53 2.01
N PRO A 126 5.20 37.60 1.03
CA PRO A 126 4.02 36.72 0.99
C PRO A 126 4.42 35.24 0.95
N THR A 127 3.73 34.44 1.77
CA THR A 127 3.96 33.00 1.89
C THR A 127 2.71 32.31 2.43
N TRP A 128 2.85 31.06 2.87
CA TRP A 128 1.82 30.33 3.58
C TRP A 128 2.31 29.89 4.96
N LYS A 129 1.36 29.75 5.87
CA LYS A 129 1.55 29.10 7.16
C LYS A 129 0.56 27.95 7.24
N LEU A 130 0.99 26.81 7.78
CA LEU A 130 0.08 25.70 8.03
C LEU A 130 -0.97 26.12 9.07
N GLY A 131 -2.24 26.08 8.69
CA GLY A 131 -3.37 26.33 9.58
C GLY A 131 -3.59 25.18 10.57
N PRO A 132 -4.29 25.42 11.68
CA PRO A 132 -4.64 24.36 12.61
C PRO A 132 -5.59 23.37 11.92
N ALA A 133 -5.44 22.08 12.23
CA ALA A 133 -6.40 21.07 11.78
C ALA A 133 -7.74 21.21 12.49
N GLU A 134 -8.82 21.04 11.74
CA GLU A 134 -10.18 20.95 12.27
C GLU A 134 -10.36 19.67 13.08
N PRO A 135 -11.18 19.68 14.14
CA PRO A 135 -11.52 18.45 14.85
C PRO A 135 -12.26 17.46 13.92
N ALA A 136 -11.79 16.21 13.91
CA ALA A 136 -12.42 15.12 13.18
C ALA A 136 -12.49 13.86 14.06
N THR A 137 -13.49 13.01 13.81
CA THR A 137 -13.63 11.71 14.47
C THR A 137 -12.96 10.58 13.69
N ARG A 138 -12.73 10.79 12.39
CA ARG A 138 -11.99 9.86 11.52
C ARG A 138 -11.34 10.57 10.35
N VAL A 139 -10.27 9.99 9.81
CA VAL A 139 -9.57 10.44 8.58
C VAL A 139 -9.40 9.22 7.67
N PRO A 140 -9.83 9.27 6.40
CA PRO A 140 -9.58 8.19 5.45
C PRO A 140 -8.08 7.94 5.27
N LEU A 141 -7.65 6.68 5.26
CA LEU A 141 -6.28 6.31 4.89
C LEU A 141 -6.16 6.28 3.37
N ASP A 142 -5.99 7.47 2.78
CA ASP A 142 -6.01 7.69 1.33
C ASP A 142 -4.82 8.56 0.91
N TYR A 143 -4.11 8.15 -0.14
CA TYR A 143 -2.94 8.89 -0.62
C TYR A 143 -3.26 10.30 -1.13
N ARG A 144 -4.52 10.60 -1.48
CA ARG A 144 -4.97 11.98 -1.77
C ARG A 144 -4.85 12.91 -0.58
N LEU A 145 -4.75 12.34 0.63
CA LEU A 145 -4.56 13.04 1.89
C LEU A 145 -3.11 12.97 2.40
N ALA A 146 -2.19 12.30 1.70
CA ALA A 146 -0.76 12.26 2.02
C ALA A 146 0.03 13.26 1.17
N ALA A 147 1.24 13.63 1.59
CA ALA A 147 2.09 14.56 0.84
C ALA A 147 2.32 14.14 -0.62
N GLY A 148 2.44 15.11 -1.52
CA GLY A 148 2.58 14.89 -2.97
C GLY A 148 1.61 15.74 -3.78
N GLY A 149 1.30 15.29 -5.00
CA GLY A 149 0.48 16.00 -5.96
C GLY A 149 1.30 16.80 -6.98
N ARG A 150 0.61 17.50 -7.87
CA ARG A 150 1.21 18.44 -8.82
C ARG A 150 1.62 19.75 -8.13
N VAL A 151 2.63 20.43 -8.68
CA VAL A 151 2.91 21.82 -8.30
C VAL A 151 1.66 22.69 -8.51
N VAL A 152 1.19 23.31 -7.43
CA VAL A 152 0.01 24.16 -7.47
C VAL A 152 0.33 25.45 -8.23
N GLY A 153 -0.52 25.80 -9.20
CA GLY A 153 -0.38 27.02 -10.00
C GLY A 153 0.42 26.84 -11.29
N ASP A 154 0.97 25.66 -11.54
CA ASP A 154 1.65 25.32 -12.79
C ASP A 154 0.90 24.18 -13.53
N PRO A 155 0.14 24.49 -14.59
CA PRO A 155 -0.56 23.48 -15.38
C PRO A 155 0.37 22.45 -16.04
N GLN A 156 1.63 22.82 -16.28
CA GLN A 156 2.67 21.95 -16.83
C GLN A 156 3.65 21.46 -15.75
N GLY A 157 3.37 21.79 -14.49
CA GLY A 157 4.29 21.56 -13.39
C GLY A 157 4.47 20.09 -13.10
N ALA A 158 5.65 19.74 -12.60
CA ALA A 158 5.97 18.37 -12.24
C ALA A 158 4.97 17.82 -11.20
N GLU A 159 4.60 16.55 -11.39
CA GLU A 159 3.90 15.78 -10.36
C GLU A 159 4.92 15.16 -9.42
N SER A 160 4.55 14.99 -8.15
CA SER A 160 5.37 14.19 -7.24
C SER A 160 5.43 12.77 -7.78
N PRO A 161 6.63 12.21 -8.03
CA PRO A 161 6.75 10.85 -8.53
C PRO A 161 6.41 9.81 -7.44
N ASP A 162 6.51 10.21 -6.15
CA ASP A 162 6.21 9.35 -5.01
C ASP A 162 4.70 9.27 -4.68
N ASN A 163 3.91 10.29 -5.07
CA ASN A 163 2.45 10.33 -4.91
C ASN A 163 1.86 11.46 -5.77
N PRO A 164 1.55 11.22 -7.06
CA PRO A 164 1.01 12.23 -7.97
C PRO A 164 -0.42 12.67 -7.63
N ILE A 165 -1.15 11.91 -6.79
CA ILE A 165 -2.56 12.18 -6.46
C ILE A 165 -2.76 12.93 -5.14
N GLY A 166 -1.67 13.34 -4.48
CA GLY A 166 -1.70 14.13 -3.24
C GLY A 166 -2.34 15.53 -3.40
N PRO A 167 -2.44 16.29 -2.30
CA PRO A 167 -3.17 17.56 -2.24
C PRO A 167 -2.52 18.70 -3.05
N GLY A 168 -1.28 18.52 -3.52
CA GLY A 168 -0.52 19.50 -4.28
C GLY A 168 0.71 20.00 -3.54
N GLN A 169 1.73 20.35 -4.31
CA GLN A 169 3.01 20.87 -3.80
C GLN A 169 3.04 22.39 -3.98
N LEU A 170 3.38 23.14 -2.91
CA LEU A 170 3.59 24.58 -3.05
C LEU A 170 4.97 24.87 -3.62
N HIS A 171 5.02 25.86 -4.50
CA HIS A 171 6.26 26.36 -5.10
C HIS A 171 6.31 27.88 -5.03
N ARG A 172 7.48 28.43 -4.67
CA ARG A 172 7.69 29.87 -4.44
C ARG A 172 7.26 30.75 -5.61
N ASN A 173 7.54 30.30 -6.83
CA ASN A 173 7.34 31.10 -8.04
C ASN A 173 6.03 30.81 -8.77
N TRP A 174 5.41 29.64 -8.52
CA TRP A 174 4.26 29.18 -9.31
C TRP A 174 2.96 29.19 -8.51
N SER A 175 3.03 28.94 -7.20
CA SER A 175 1.83 28.87 -6.39
C SER A 175 1.22 30.26 -6.15
N PRO A 176 -0.11 30.39 -6.27
CA PRO A 176 -0.78 31.68 -6.17
C PRO A 176 -0.83 32.18 -4.72
N VAL A 177 0.15 32.99 -4.34
CA VAL A 177 0.19 33.65 -3.03
C VAL A 177 -1.13 34.37 -2.74
N GLY A 178 -1.57 34.35 -1.47
CA GLY A 178 -2.86 34.95 -1.07
C GLY A 178 -4.06 34.00 -1.14
N ARG A 179 -3.89 32.76 -1.63
CA ARG A 179 -4.96 31.74 -1.61
C ARG A 179 -4.79 30.72 -0.48
N VAL A 180 -5.92 30.27 0.06
CA VAL A 180 -5.97 29.08 0.93
C VAL A 180 -5.84 27.84 0.05
N LEU A 181 -4.92 26.94 0.40
CA LEU A 181 -4.63 25.74 -0.38
C LEU A 181 -4.68 24.50 0.54
N PRO A 182 -5.15 23.33 0.07
CA PRO A 182 -5.20 22.13 0.89
C PRO A 182 -3.80 21.71 1.34
N ALA A 183 -3.70 21.14 2.54
CA ALA A 183 -2.48 20.53 3.06
C ALA A 183 -2.71 19.04 3.31
N ALA A 184 -1.63 18.25 3.29
CA ALA A 184 -1.70 16.83 3.63
C ALA A 184 -2.34 16.64 5.01
N GLN A 185 -3.09 15.57 5.22
CA GLN A 185 -3.66 15.18 6.52
C GLN A 185 -2.95 13.95 7.11
N ILE A 186 -2.16 13.23 6.31
CA ILE A 186 -1.43 12.03 6.72
C ILE A 186 0.08 12.29 6.59
N GLU A 187 0.80 12.02 7.67
CA GLU A 187 2.25 12.20 7.78
C GLU A 187 2.90 11.00 8.47
N ALA A 188 4.20 10.82 8.22
CA ALA A 188 5.01 9.97 9.08
C ALA A 188 5.14 10.64 10.47
N PRO A 189 5.16 9.88 11.59
CA PRO A 189 5.18 10.45 12.94
C PRO A 189 6.38 11.36 13.23
N ASP A 190 7.49 11.19 12.52
CA ASP A 190 8.76 11.88 12.64
C ASP A 190 9.00 12.94 11.55
N ALA A 191 8.06 13.12 10.62
CA ALA A 191 8.17 14.05 9.49
C ALA A 191 7.04 15.08 9.48
N ALA A 192 6.93 15.84 10.58
CA ALA A 192 5.87 16.83 10.74
C ALA A 192 5.93 17.93 9.66
N LEU A 193 4.80 18.23 9.03
CA LEU A 193 4.72 19.29 8.04
C LEU A 193 4.72 20.67 8.72
N GLY A 194 5.64 21.54 8.32
CA GLY A 194 5.76 22.90 8.87
C GLY A 194 6.24 23.94 7.87
N ASP A 195 7.17 23.57 6.99
CA ASP A 195 7.60 24.43 5.87
C ASP A 195 6.64 24.25 4.68
N PRO A 196 6.00 25.32 4.18
CA PRO A 196 5.15 25.25 2.98
C PRO A 196 5.85 24.70 1.74
N PHE A 197 7.18 24.85 1.64
CA PHE A 197 7.95 24.41 0.48
C PHE A 197 8.70 23.09 0.70
N ALA A 198 8.50 22.43 1.84
CA ALA A 198 9.01 21.08 2.04
C ALA A 198 8.24 20.08 1.18
N VAL A 199 8.95 19.09 0.66
CA VAL A 199 8.39 17.97 -0.12
C VAL A 199 8.65 16.68 0.65
N PRO A 200 7.92 16.41 1.76
CA PRO A 200 8.12 15.19 2.50
C PRO A 200 7.64 13.98 1.70
N ARG A 201 8.21 12.80 1.99
CA ARG A 201 7.72 11.56 1.40
C ARG A 201 6.29 11.28 1.86
N PRO A 202 5.41 10.78 0.97
CA PRO A 202 4.06 10.38 1.34
C PRO A 202 4.11 9.25 2.36
N ALA A 203 3.27 9.35 3.39
CA ALA A 203 3.01 8.27 4.33
C ALA A 203 1.60 7.73 4.10
N GLY A 204 1.42 6.43 4.17
CA GLY A 204 0.14 5.76 3.97
C GLY A 204 0.26 4.28 4.28
N PHE A 205 -0.89 3.60 4.34
CA PHE A 205 -0.95 2.14 4.54
C PHE A 205 -1.55 1.39 3.33
N GLY A 206 -2.09 2.09 2.34
CA GLY A 206 -2.66 1.48 1.13
C GLY A 206 -1.59 0.99 0.16
N PRO A 207 -1.96 0.13 -0.82
CA PRO A 207 -1.04 -0.35 -1.84
C PRO A 207 -0.62 0.77 -2.80
N VAL A 208 0.54 0.60 -3.42
CA VAL A 208 1.23 1.59 -4.24
C VAL A 208 1.19 1.18 -5.71
N PRO A 209 0.74 2.07 -6.63
CA PRO A 209 0.73 1.80 -8.07
C PRO A 209 2.13 1.53 -8.66
N PRO A 210 2.23 0.69 -9.72
CA PRO A 210 3.51 0.31 -10.31
C PRO A 210 4.27 1.45 -10.99
N PHE A 211 3.55 2.52 -11.38
CA PHE A 211 4.10 3.70 -12.05
C PHE A 211 4.47 4.83 -11.07
N TRP A 212 4.50 4.58 -9.76
CA TRP A 212 5.08 5.51 -8.78
C TRP A 212 6.55 5.17 -8.60
N SER A 213 7.39 6.18 -8.35
CA SER A 213 8.86 6.07 -8.24
C SER A 213 9.34 4.91 -7.37
N TRP A 214 8.60 4.59 -6.31
CA TRP A 214 8.93 3.50 -5.39
C TRP A 214 8.99 2.15 -6.07
N ARG A 215 8.11 1.90 -7.04
CA ARG A 215 8.03 0.65 -7.80
C ARG A 215 8.71 0.80 -9.15
N GLU A 216 8.46 1.90 -9.84
CA GLU A 216 9.02 2.19 -11.17
C GLU A 216 10.55 2.07 -11.18
N GLY A 217 11.23 2.55 -10.12
CA GLY A 217 12.68 2.47 -9.98
C GLY A 217 13.25 1.05 -9.96
N HIS A 218 12.41 0.02 -9.82
CA HIS A 218 12.78 -1.39 -9.83
C HIS A 218 12.45 -2.11 -11.15
N CYS A 219 11.84 -1.44 -12.12
CA CYS A 219 11.42 -2.07 -13.37
C CYS A 219 12.58 -2.34 -14.36
N GLY A 220 13.79 -1.88 -14.04
CA GLY A 220 15.00 -2.04 -14.83
C GLY A 220 15.08 -1.10 -16.04
N THR A 221 16.27 -1.02 -16.63
CA THR A 221 16.59 -0.15 -17.76
C THR A 221 16.12 -0.77 -19.08
N ARG A 222 15.31 -0.03 -19.85
CA ARG A 222 14.78 -0.45 -21.17
C ARG A 222 15.25 0.47 -22.29
N ASP A 223 16.55 0.44 -22.57
CA ASP A 223 17.20 1.24 -23.61
C ASP A 223 17.33 0.50 -24.96
N GLU A 224 18.03 1.11 -25.93
CA GLU A 224 18.29 0.50 -27.24
C GLU A 224 19.10 -0.80 -27.15
N ALA A 225 19.99 -0.94 -26.16
CA ALA A 225 20.76 -2.15 -25.95
C ALA A 225 19.84 -3.29 -25.50
N TRP A 226 18.96 -3.03 -24.52
CA TRP A 226 17.92 -3.98 -24.11
C TRP A 226 17.02 -4.37 -25.29
N LEU A 227 16.57 -3.39 -26.09
CA LEU A 227 15.72 -3.64 -27.26
C LEU A 227 16.38 -4.58 -28.28
N ARG A 228 17.67 -4.39 -28.57
CA ARG A 228 18.40 -5.20 -29.56
C ARG A 228 18.81 -6.58 -29.06
N GLU A 229 19.17 -6.70 -27.79
CA GLU A 229 19.92 -7.86 -27.29
C GLU A 229 19.15 -8.73 -26.28
N ARG A 230 18.14 -8.17 -25.60
CA ARG A 230 17.40 -8.87 -24.53
C ARG A 230 15.91 -8.99 -24.76
N CYS A 231 15.28 -8.01 -25.41
CA CYS A 231 13.84 -8.01 -25.64
C CYS A 231 13.40 -9.35 -26.30
N PRO A 232 12.36 -10.03 -25.77
CA PRO A 232 11.38 -9.59 -24.76
C PRO A 232 11.71 -9.96 -23.30
N GLN A 233 12.93 -10.44 -22.98
CA GLN A 233 13.32 -10.79 -21.61
C GLN A 233 13.35 -9.56 -20.69
N MET A 234 13.21 -9.77 -19.38
CA MET A 234 13.36 -8.70 -18.39
C MET A 234 14.74 -8.02 -18.51
N PRO A 235 14.83 -6.71 -18.22
CA PRO A 235 16.12 -6.04 -18.08
C PRO A 235 17.06 -6.77 -17.10
N ALA A 236 18.36 -6.69 -17.35
CA ALA A 236 19.35 -7.36 -16.49
C ALA A 236 19.37 -6.81 -15.05
N ASP A 237 19.04 -5.53 -14.90
CA ASP A 237 18.92 -4.79 -13.65
C ASP A 237 17.48 -4.78 -13.09
N PHE A 238 16.56 -5.60 -13.63
CA PHE A 238 15.23 -5.78 -13.05
C PHE A 238 15.34 -6.30 -11.62
N ASP A 239 14.58 -5.68 -10.72
CA ASP A 239 14.56 -6.00 -9.32
C ASP A 239 13.15 -6.46 -8.91
N TYR A 240 13.04 -7.65 -8.33
CA TYR A 240 11.77 -8.23 -7.87
C TYR A 240 11.05 -7.39 -6.82
N ARG A 241 11.73 -6.41 -6.19
CA ARG A 241 11.07 -5.37 -5.38
C ARG A 241 10.03 -4.56 -6.16
N PHE A 242 10.05 -4.55 -7.50
CA PHE A 242 8.98 -4.02 -8.35
C PHE A 242 7.60 -4.60 -8.02
N PHE A 243 7.55 -5.86 -7.60
CA PHE A 243 6.31 -6.56 -7.24
C PHE A 243 5.84 -6.28 -5.82
N GLN A 244 6.64 -5.60 -4.99
CA GLN A 244 6.18 -5.14 -3.68
C GLN A 244 5.23 -3.97 -3.86
N THR A 245 4.06 -4.08 -3.24
CA THR A 245 2.95 -3.15 -3.37
C THR A 245 2.69 -2.37 -2.10
N ALA A 246 3.17 -2.85 -0.94
CA ALA A 246 3.11 -2.09 0.29
C ALA A 246 4.11 -0.91 0.25
N PRO A 247 3.80 0.21 0.91
CA PRO A 247 4.80 1.26 1.12
C PRO A 247 5.96 0.70 1.96
N PRO A 248 7.19 1.22 1.82
CA PRO A 248 8.39 0.61 2.41
C PRO A 248 8.31 0.30 3.92
N ALA A 249 7.60 1.13 4.68
CA ALA A 249 7.41 0.94 6.13
C ALA A 249 6.57 -0.30 6.50
N LEU A 250 5.86 -0.87 5.53
CA LEU A 250 4.95 -2.01 5.66
C LEU A 250 5.39 -3.25 4.88
N ILE A 251 6.55 -3.21 4.23
CA ILE A 251 7.20 -4.42 3.72
C ILE A 251 7.89 -5.12 4.89
N ARG A 252 7.71 -6.44 4.96
CA ARG A 252 8.28 -7.31 6.00
C ARG A 252 9.05 -8.46 5.37
N PRO A 253 9.90 -9.18 6.12
CA PRO A 253 10.18 -10.58 5.80
C PRO A 253 8.86 -11.34 5.58
N HIS A 254 8.89 -12.46 4.84
CA HIS A 254 7.70 -13.32 4.71
C HIS A 254 7.14 -13.63 6.10
N LEU A 255 5.83 -13.47 6.26
CA LEU A 255 5.18 -13.55 7.56
C LEU A 255 5.15 -14.99 8.04
N HIS A 256 5.29 -15.19 9.35
CA HIS A 256 4.93 -16.48 9.94
C HIS A 256 3.41 -16.68 9.89
N ASP A 257 2.99 -17.92 9.78
CA ASP A 257 1.59 -18.28 9.60
C ASP A 257 0.70 -17.98 10.81
N ASP A 258 1.28 -17.70 11.97
CA ASP A 258 0.60 -17.53 13.26
C ASP A 258 0.89 -16.18 13.96
N GLU A 259 1.38 -15.17 13.23
CA GLU A 259 1.71 -13.87 13.80
C GLU A 259 0.49 -13.17 14.41
N THR A 260 0.75 -12.39 15.46
CA THR A 260 -0.26 -11.50 16.05
C THR A 260 -0.28 -10.17 15.31
N VAL A 261 -1.46 -9.76 14.87
CA VAL A 261 -1.71 -8.47 14.24
C VAL A 261 -2.47 -7.58 15.22
N ARG A 262 -1.99 -6.36 15.45
CA ARG A 262 -2.63 -5.34 16.30
C ARG A 262 -2.93 -4.09 15.49
N LEU A 263 -4.15 -3.61 15.64
CA LEU A 263 -4.70 -2.45 14.97
C LEU A 263 -5.01 -1.40 16.02
N ASP A 264 -4.27 -0.30 16.04
CA ASP A 264 -4.46 0.80 16.99
C ASP A 264 -5.08 2.00 16.26
N GLY A 265 -6.37 2.26 16.53
CA GLY A 265 -7.08 3.38 15.89
C GLY A 265 -7.35 3.18 14.40
N LEU A 266 -7.36 1.93 13.92
CA LEU A 266 -7.69 1.56 12.54
C LEU A 266 -9.09 0.96 12.39
N VAL A 267 -9.80 0.75 13.51
CA VAL A 267 -11.19 0.31 13.56
C VAL A 267 -12.00 1.17 14.53
N PRO A 268 -13.33 1.26 14.38
CA PRO A 268 -14.20 1.84 15.39
C PRO A 268 -13.99 1.18 16.76
N GLY A 269 -13.98 1.98 17.83
CA GLY A 269 -13.79 1.47 19.20
C GLY A 269 -12.33 1.44 19.68
N GLY A 270 -11.35 1.66 18.80
CA GLY A 270 -9.96 1.87 19.18
C GLY A 270 -9.04 0.73 18.75
N ALA A 271 -8.67 -0.14 19.70
CA ALA A 271 -7.71 -1.20 19.47
C ALA A 271 -8.38 -2.55 19.17
N LEU A 272 -7.85 -3.28 18.20
CA LEU A 272 -8.27 -4.65 17.87
C LEU A 272 -7.01 -5.50 17.64
N ALA A 273 -7.04 -6.75 18.09
CA ALA A 273 -5.97 -7.70 17.82
C ALA A 273 -6.56 -9.02 17.34
N PHE A 274 -5.85 -9.69 16.44
CA PHE A 274 -6.17 -11.03 15.98
C PHE A 274 -4.87 -11.78 15.67
N ARG A 275 -4.98 -13.10 15.49
CA ARG A 275 -3.85 -13.96 15.12
C ARG A 275 -4.08 -14.52 13.71
N LEU A 276 -3.01 -14.63 12.94
CA LEU A 276 -3.02 -15.34 11.67
C LEU A 276 -3.38 -16.83 11.89
N PRO A 277 -3.97 -17.50 10.89
CA PRO A 277 -4.67 -18.77 11.08
C PRO A 277 -3.75 -20.00 11.26
N GLY A 278 -2.43 -19.85 11.15
CA GLY A 278 -1.46 -20.95 11.29
C GLY A 278 -1.52 -21.96 10.14
N VAL A 279 -1.91 -21.51 8.94
CA VAL A 279 -2.08 -22.38 7.77
C VAL A 279 -0.96 -22.15 6.77
N VAL A 280 -0.29 -23.24 6.36
CA VAL A 280 0.78 -23.21 5.37
C VAL A 280 0.41 -24.10 4.18
N PRO A 281 -0.02 -23.52 3.05
CA PRO A 281 -0.21 -24.27 1.82
C PRO A 281 1.09 -24.91 1.32
N VAL A 282 0.98 -26.10 0.74
CA VAL A 282 2.09 -26.81 0.10
C VAL A 282 1.73 -27.04 -1.35
N ALA A 283 2.62 -26.66 -2.26
CA ALA A 283 2.49 -26.91 -3.69
C ALA A 283 3.35 -28.11 -4.10
N HIS A 284 2.78 -28.98 -4.93
CA HIS A 284 3.47 -30.06 -5.59
C HIS A 284 3.45 -29.82 -7.09
N HIS A 285 4.62 -29.79 -7.72
CA HIS A 285 4.74 -29.60 -9.16
C HIS A 285 5.63 -30.68 -9.76
N ALA A 286 5.24 -31.21 -10.91
CA ALA A 286 5.99 -32.19 -11.68
C ALA A 286 6.17 -31.70 -13.12
N TRP A 287 7.38 -31.82 -13.63
CA TRP A 287 7.72 -31.48 -15.01
C TRP A 287 7.62 -32.72 -15.90
N PHE A 288 7.43 -32.51 -17.20
CA PHE A 288 7.37 -33.60 -18.19
C PHE A 288 8.68 -34.40 -18.31
N ASP A 289 9.79 -33.82 -17.87
CA ASP A 289 11.10 -34.47 -17.83
C ASP A 289 11.31 -35.37 -16.60
N GLY A 290 10.28 -35.53 -15.76
CA GLY A 290 10.29 -36.39 -14.58
C GLY A 290 10.80 -35.71 -13.30
N ARG A 291 11.26 -34.45 -13.36
CA ARG A 291 11.55 -33.69 -12.13
C ARG A 291 10.26 -33.44 -11.35
N ALA A 292 10.37 -33.36 -10.04
CA ALA A 292 9.27 -32.96 -9.17
C ALA A 292 9.79 -32.13 -7.99
N VAL A 293 8.95 -31.23 -7.50
CA VAL A 293 9.23 -30.41 -6.32
C VAL A 293 8.00 -30.35 -5.43
N SER A 294 8.24 -30.35 -4.13
CA SER A 294 7.24 -30.01 -3.11
C SER A 294 7.77 -28.83 -2.33
N ALA A 295 7.00 -27.75 -2.27
CA ALA A 295 7.43 -26.51 -1.63
C ALA A 295 6.33 -25.97 -0.72
N ARG A 296 6.73 -25.50 0.47
CA ARG A 296 5.86 -24.67 1.32
C ARG A 296 5.75 -23.31 0.64
N LEU A 297 4.52 -22.82 0.47
CA LEU A 297 4.30 -21.48 -0.05
C LEU A 297 4.64 -20.45 1.04
N SER A 298 5.20 -19.32 0.62
CA SER A 298 5.52 -18.22 1.51
C SER A 298 4.31 -17.30 1.63
N LEU A 299 3.98 -16.88 2.86
CA LEU A 299 2.96 -15.85 3.08
C LEU A 299 3.57 -14.49 2.75
N ASP A 300 3.22 -13.94 1.59
CA ASP A 300 3.79 -12.73 1.01
C ASP A 300 2.81 -11.55 0.94
N GLY A 301 1.58 -11.73 1.43
CA GLY A 301 0.62 -10.65 1.58
C GLY A 301 -0.28 -10.77 2.80
N LEU A 302 -0.48 -9.64 3.49
CA LEU A 302 -1.52 -9.41 4.48
C LEU A 302 -2.29 -8.14 4.11
N HIS A 303 -3.47 -8.30 3.54
CA HIS A 303 -4.27 -7.19 3.03
C HIS A 303 -5.53 -7.01 3.88
N LEU A 304 -5.61 -5.88 4.58
CA LEU A 304 -6.72 -5.52 5.46
C LEU A 304 -7.63 -4.52 4.75
N ASP A 305 -8.87 -4.92 4.46
CA ASP A 305 -9.92 -4.01 4.01
C ASP A 305 -10.91 -3.76 5.16
N LEU A 306 -10.66 -2.65 5.85
CA LEU A 306 -11.37 -2.16 7.03
C LEU A 306 -12.33 -1.01 6.66
N ARG A 307 -12.70 -0.86 5.38
CA ARG A 307 -13.56 0.25 4.93
C ARG A 307 -15.01 0.14 5.41
N ALA A 308 -15.46 -1.07 5.74
CA ALA A 308 -16.80 -1.28 6.29
C ALA A 308 -16.95 -0.55 7.64
N GLU A 309 -18.11 0.09 7.85
CA GLU A 309 -18.41 0.88 9.06
C GLU A 309 -18.42 0.03 10.34
N ALA A 310 -18.65 -1.28 10.21
CA ALA A 310 -18.60 -2.24 11.31
C ALA A 310 -18.13 -3.60 10.79
N ALA A 311 -17.74 -4.47 11.72
CA ALA A 311 -17.38 -5.86 11.45
C ALA A 311 -18.56 -6.65 10.82
N PRO A 312 -18.29 -7.72 10.06
CA PRO A 312 -16.96 -8.24 9.75
C PRO A 312 -16.19 -7.36 8.75
N TRP A 313 -14.89 -7.17 9.01
CA TRP A 313 -13.96 -6.61 8.04
C TRP A 313 -13.29 -7.71 7.23
N ARG A 314 -12.65 -7.38 6.11
CA ARG A 314 -12.01 -8.39 5.26
C ARG A 314 -10.50 -8.42 5.49
N VAL A 315 -9.97 -9.63 5.63
CA VAL A 315 -8.53 -9.91 5.61
C VAL A 315 -8.28 -10.87 4.47
N ASP A 316 -7.37 -10.54 3.57
CA ASP A 316 -6.88 -11.47 2.56
C ASP A 316 -5.40 -11.80 2.83
N LEU A 317 -5.06 -13.08 2.78
CA LEU A 317 -3.71 -13.63 2.89
C LEU A 317 -3.30 -14.18 1.52
N THR A 318 -2.10 -13.84 1.04
CA THR A 318 -1.55 -14.33 -0.24
C THR A 318 -0.19 -14.99 -0.09
#